data_AF-A0A1E3Q0Y3-F1
#
_entry.id   AF-A0A1E3Q0Y3-F1
#
_cell.length_a   1.000
_cell.length_b   1.000
_cell.length_c   1.000
_cell.angle_alpha   90.00
_cell.angle_beta   90.00
_cell.angle_gamma   90.00
#
_symmetry.space_group_name_H-M   'P 1'
#
loop_
_entity.id
_entity.type
_entity.pdbx_description
1 polymer ?
#
loop_
_entity_poly.entity_id
_entity_poly.type
_entity_poly.pdbx_seq_one_letter_code
_entity_poly.pdbx_strand_id
1 'polypeptide(L)'
;MLNDMAAADNEQASYERALNFLTANEPERRCDIRLSYISFQALEEQAQALYGHVKYPRVEYAASDSRVTIYTAPSAFHGASAASLQLGIRDSVRDVLIRINKEQLLTHTILVGESTYESVDEQRRRSIKTPDGGLKYYSDGCTVLTVIIEVGVSEGYRELQADIMLWMNEFHCRTAILLWNKERPRFRFPGNRGVYSVDERPLFSEAMQQVAGVSPFGPYRYRDKSWFGTLDTAFIEVYKRDSHTGNITTTTCPIVQNGQMVVQGDSVDIGLTLGDAFPVDEDAIRDSRTVPVHLQTDFLRNILISGAIDTAQNRFIHCLG
;
A
#
# COMPACT_ATOMS: atom_id res chain seq x y z
N MET A 1 -12.59 31.88 24.53
CA MET A 1 -12.53 33.00 23.56
C MET A 1 -11.15 33.16 22.90
N LEU A 2 -10.04 33.42 23.61
CA LEU A 2 -8.71 33.52 22.96
C LEU A 2 -8.17 32.17 22.42
N ASN A 3 -8.44 31.05 23.10
CA ASN A 3 -8.05 29.71 22.62
C ASN A 3 -8.90 29.20 21.45
N ASP A 4 -10.17 29.61 21.37
CA ASP A 4 -11.10 29.13 20.34
C ASP A 4 -10.81 29.80 18.99
N MET A 5 -10.39 31.07 18.99
CA MET A 5 -9.98 31.78 17.78
C MET A 5 -8.67 31.23 17.20
N ALA A 6 -7.67 30.94 18.05
CA ALA A 6 -6.41 30.35 17.60
C ALA A 6 -6.57 28.93 17.04
N ALA A 7 -7.53 28.16 17.59
CA ALA A 7 -7.87 26.83 17.07
C ALA A 7 -8.58 26.93 15.71
N ALA A 8 -9.52 27.87 15.54
CA ALA A 8 -10.22 28.11 14.28
C ALA A 8 -9.29 28.61 13.16
N ASP A 9 -8.38 29.53 13.47
CA ASP A 9 -7.40 30.04 12.50
C ASP A 9 -6.44 28.94 12.01
N ASN A 10 -6.07 28.01 12.90
CA ASN A 10 -5.21 26.87 12.56
C ASN A 10 -5.94 25.80 11.72
N GLU A 11 -7.23 25.57 11.99
CA GLU A 11 -8.05 24.67 11.18
C GLU A 11 -8.26 25.22 9.77
N GLN A 12 -8.58 26.52 9.64
CA GLN A 12 -8.72 27.18 8.33
C GLN A 12 -7.45 27.09 7.49
N ALA A 13 -6.29 27.38 8.10
CA ALA A 13 -5.00 27.26 7.41
C ALA A 13 -4.68 25.81 6.99
N SER A 14 -5.08 24.83 7.80
CA SER A 14 -4.93 23.40 7.47
C SER A 14 -5.83 23.01 6.31
N TYR A 15 -7.07 23.50 6.28
CA TYR A 15 -8.03 23.28 5.21
C TYR A 15 -7.54 23.88 3.88
N GLU A 16 -7.05 25.12 3.90
CA GLU A 16 -6.49 25.77 2.71
C GLU A 16 -5.26 25.02 2.17
N ARG A 17 -4.41 24.49 3.06
CA ARG A 17 -3.29 23.62 2.65
C ARG A 17 -3.79 22.34 1.98
N ALA A 18 -4.83 21.73 2.52
CA ALA A 18 -5.49 20.55 1.95
C ALA A 18 -5.99 20.82 0.53
N LEU A 19 -6.70 21.94 0.36
CA LEU A 19 -7.28 22.34 -0.91
C LEU A 19 -6.22 22.64 -1.96
N ASN A 20 -5.16 23.38 -1.58
CA ASN A 20 -4.02 23.63 -2.46
C ASN A 20 -3.33 22.34 -2.91
N PHE A 21 -3.18 21.37 -2.01
CA PHE A 21 -2.63 20.07 -2.33
C PHE A 21 -3.53 19.29 -3.30
N LEU A 22 -4.84 19.25 -3.02
CA LEU A 22 -5.83 18.64 -3.91
C LEU A 22 -5.77 19.26 -5.31
N THR A 23 -5.83 20.59 -5.42
CA THR A 23 -5.82 21.29 -6.70
C THR A 23 -4.52 21.06 -7.48
N ALA A 24 -3.37 21.03 -6.80
CA ALA A 24 -2.09 20.75 -7.45
C ALA A 24 -2.03 19.32 -8.03
N ASN A 25 -2.58 18.33 -7.31
CA ASN A 25 -2.69 16.92 -7.69
C ASN A 25 -1.42 16.35 -8.36
N GLU A 26 -0.23 16.72 -7.87
CA GLU A 26 1.02 16.16 -8.37
C GLU A 26 1.05 14.66 -8.01
N PRO A 27 1.33 13.73 -8.96
CA PRO A 27 1.35 12.30 -8.69
C PRO A 27 2.40 11.91 -7.63
N GLU A 28 2.20 10.76 -7.00
CA GLU A 28 3.12 10.17 -6.02
C GLU A 28 3.35 11.05 -4.78
N ARG A 29 2.26 11.69 -4.32
CA ARG A 29 2.24 12.58 -3.16
C ARG A 29 1.22 12.11 -2.15
N ARG A 30 1.54 12.41 -0.89
CA ARG A 30 0.69 12.23 0.27
C ARG A 30 0.67 13.52 1.09
N CYS A 31 -0.47 13.85 1.67
CA CYS A 31 -0.63 14.97 2.59
C CYS A 31 -1.42 14.53 3.82
N ASP A 32 -0.81 14.65 5.00
CA ASP A 32 -1.43 14.36 6.29
C ASP A 32 -1.64 15.67 7.03
N ILE A 33 -2.88 15.97 7.37
CA ILE A 33 -3.28 17.17 8.11
C ILE A 33 -4.32 16.82 9.16
N ARG A 34 -4.59 17.74 10.09
CA ARG A 34 -5.68 17.58 11.05
C ARG A 34 -6.83 18.52 10.69
N LEU A 35 -8.03 17.98 10.61
CA LEU A 35 -9.27 18.72 10.35
C LEU A 35 -10.39 18.14 11.21
N SER A 36 -11.34 18.98 11.63
CA SER A 36 -12.58 18.45 12.19
C SER A 36 -13.32 17.61 11.14
N TYR A 37 -14.23 16.75 11.58
CA TYR A 37 -15.03 15.94 10.67
C TYR A 37 -15.86 16.80 9.70
N ILE A 38 -16.36 17.96 10.14
CA ILE A 38 -17.12 18.88 9.29
C ILE A 38 -16.23 19.45 8.17
N SER A 39 -15.03 19.89 8.52
CA SER A 39 -14.06 20.38 7.53
C SER A 39 -13.61 19.28 6.59
N PHE A 40 -13.46 18.04 7.07
CA PHE A 40 -13.21 16.88 6.22
C PHE A 40 -14.36 16.64 5.22
N GLN A 41 -15.61 16.65 5.66
CA GLN A 41 -16.77 16.46 4.75
C GLN A 41 -16.80 17.54 3.67
N ALA A 42 -16.55 18.80 4.02
CA ALA A 42 -16.45 19.88 3.05
C ALA A 42 -15.29 19.62 2.05
N LEU A 43 -14.15 19.13 2.52
CA LEU A 43 -13.01 18.79 1.66
C LEU A 43 -13.32 17.62 0.72
N GLU A 44 -14.01 16.59 1.20
CA GLU A 44 -14.46 15.44 0.42
C GLU A 44 -15.43 15.88 -0.69
N GLU A 45 -16.39 16.76 -0.37
CA GLU A 45 -17.28 17.37 -1.36
C GLU A 45 -16.51 18.16 -2.42
N GLN A 46 -15.47 18.91 -2.04
CA GLN A 46 -14.60 19.61 -2.99
C GLN A 46 -13.84 18.64 -3.90
N ALA A 47 -13.27 17.56 -3.33
CA ALA A 47 -12.58 16.54 -4.11
C ALA A 47 -13.53 15.89 -5.12
N GLN A 48 -14.74 15.53 -4.68
CA GLN A 48 -15.79 14.97 -5.55
C GLN A 48 -16.22 15.95 -6.64
N ALA A 49 -16.30 17.26 -6.36
CA ALA A 49 -16.65 18.28 -7.35
C ALA A 49 -15.55 18.47 -8.41
N LEU A 50 -14.28 18.42 -8.01
CA LEU A 50 -13.13 18.59 -8.91
C LEU A 50 -12.87 17.36 -9.79
N TYR A 51 -13.06 16.17 -9.24
CA TYR A 51 -12.57 14.93 -9.82
C TYR A 51 -13.68 13.92 -10.16
N GLY A 52 -14.90 14.12 -9.66
CA GLY A 52 -16.01 13.18 -9.86
C GLY A 52 -15.70 11.83 -9.23
N HIS A 53 -16.07 10.74 -9.92
CA HIS A 53 -15.87 9.36 -9.43
C HIS A 53 -14.51 8.76 -9.80
N VAL A 54 -13.52 9.58 -10.18
CA VAL A 54 -12.18 9.06 -10.39
C VAL A 54 -11.56 8.63 -9.06
N LYS A 55 -10.68 7.65 -9.13
CA LYS A 55 -10.08 7.03 -7.94
C LYS A 55 -9.12 7.96 -7.16
N TYR A 56 -8.46 8.91 -7.84
CA TYR A 56 -7.50 9.82 -7.22
C TYR A 56 -7.71 11.28 -7.67
N PRO A 57 -7.47 12.26 -6.78
CA PRO A 57 -6.98 12.11 -5.42
C PRO A 57 -8.02 11.50 -4.47
N ARG A 58 -7.55 10.64 -3.55
CA ARG A 58 -8.38 9.99 -2.53
C ARG A 58 -8.24 10.76 -1.22
N VAL A 59 -9.35 11.00 -0.55
CA VAL A 59 -9.38 11.64 0.77
C VAL A 59 -9.87 10.61 1.80
N GLU A 60 -9.11 10.42 2.85
CA GLU A 60 -9.41 9.50 3.96
C GLU A 60 -9.43 10.26 5.28
N TYR A 61 -10.15 9.73 6.26
CA TYR A 61 -10.26 10.34 7.59
C TYR A 61 -10.10 9.30 8.69
N ALA A 62 -9.29 9.65 9.69
CA ALA A 62 -9.12 8.89 10.92
C ALA A 62 -9.78 9.67 12.07
N ALA A 63 -10.86 9.13 12.63
CA ALA A 63 -11.62 9.80 13.67
C ALA A 63 -10.92 9.83 15.04
N SER A 64 -9.99 8.90 15.32
CA SER A 64 -9.28 8.87 16.60
C SER A 64 -8.37 10.07 16.84
N ASP A 65 -7.76 10.61 15.78
CA ASP A 65 -6.81 11.72 15.86
C ASP A 65 -7.15 12.89 14.93
N SER A 66 -8.34 12.86 14.31
CA SER A 66 -8.82 13.84 13.33
C SER A 66 -7.87 14.03 12.15
N ARG A 67 -7.11 12.98 11.77
CA ARG A 67 -6.20 13.02 10.63
C ARG A 67 -6.99 12.86 9.34
N VAL A 68 -6.85 13.84 8.46
CA VAL A 68 -7.19 13.72 7.04
C VAL A 68 -5.94 13.34 6.28
N THR A 69 -6.06 12.32 5.43
CA THR A 69 -4.99 11.91 4.52
C THR A 69 -5.46 12.08 3.09
N ILE A 70 -4.68 12.80 2.28
CA ILE A 70 -4.91 12.94 0.84
C ILE A 70 -3.83 12.19 0.09
N TYR A 71 -4.25 11.25 -0.75
CA TYR A 71 -3.39 10.50 -1.67
C TYR A 71 -3.60 10.99 -3.09
N THR A 72 -2.54 11.39 -3.79
CA THR A 72 -2.62 11.56 -5.25
C THR A 72 -2.36 10.22 -5.94
N ALA A 73 -2.47 10.19 -7.28
CA ALA A 73 -2.25 8.97 -8.04
C ALA A 73 -0.88 8.35 -7.68
N PRO A 74 -0.83 7.11 -7.16
CA PRO A 74 0.39 6.51 -6.67
C PRO A 74 1.29 6.06 -7.82
N SER A 75 2.53 5.69 -7.49
CA SER A 75 3.44 5.10 -8.47
C SER A 75 2.93 3.75 -8.97
N ALA A 76 3.36 3.33 -10.16
CA ALA A 76 3.04 1.98 -10.67
C ALA A 76 3.49 0.89 -9.69
N PHE A 77 4.63 1.11 -9.04
CA PHE A 77 5.23 0.20 -8.07
C PHE A 77 4.31 -0.03 -6.88
N HIS A 78 3.60 1.00 -6.42
CA HIS A 78 2.64 0.89 -5.31
C HIS A 78 1.53 -0.11 -5.63
N GLY A 79 0.76 0.16 -6.69
CA GLY A 79 -0.38 -0.66 -7.08
C GLY A 79 0.02 -2.07 -7.51
N ALA A 80 1.10 -2.21 -8.28
CA ALA A 80 1.60 -3.51 -8.71
C ALA A 80 2.06 -4.37 -7.53
N SER A 81 2.73 -3.76 -6.54
CA SER A 81 3.18 -4.49 -5.35
C SER A 81 2.02 -4.93 -4.47
N ALA A 82 1.02 -4.08 -4.26
CA ALA A 82 -0.15 -4.41 -3.45
C ALA A 82 -0.90 -5.62 -4.04
N ALA A 83 -1.23 -5.54 -5.33
CA ALA A 83 -1.94 -6.60 -6.04
C ALA A 83 -1.13 -7.90 -6.12
N SER A 84 0.17 -7.81 -6.43
CA SER A 84 1.01 -9.00 -6.54
C SER A 84 1.20 -9.65 -5.19
N LEU A 85 1.54 -8.90 -4.14
CA LEU A 85 1.72 -9.44 -2.78
C LEU A 85 0.44 -10.11 -2.27
N GLN A 86 -0.72 -9.50 -2.52
CA GLN A 86 -2.02 -10.10 -2.21
C GLN A 86 -2.22 -11.46 -2.88
N LEU A 87 -1.91 -11.57 -4.17
CA LEU A 87 -1.99 -12.83 -4.91
C LEU A 87 -0.99 -13.85 -4.38
N GLY A 88 0.26 -13.44 -4.10
CA GLY A 88 1.28 -14.34 -3.54
C GLY A 88 0.90 -14.92 -2.18
N ILE A 89 0.30 -14.10 -1.31
CA ILE A 89 -0.22 -14.56 -0.01
C ILE A 89 -1.37 -15.55 -0.23
N ARG A 90 -2.34 -15.21 -1.10
CA ARG A 90 -3.47 -16.09 -1.41
C ARG A 90 -3.02 -17.44 -1.98
N ASP A 91 -2.08 -17.43 -2.92
CA ASP A 91 -1.56 -18.66 -3.55
C ASP A 91 -0.79 -19.51 -2.53
N SER A 92 -0.01 -18.89 -1.64
CA SER A 92 0.68 -19.60 -0.57
C SER A 92 -0.29 -20.21 0.45
N VAL A 93 -1.36 -19.48 0.82
CA VAL A 93 -2.46 -20.02 1.64
C VAL A 93 -3.13 -21.20 0.93
N ARG A 94 -3.42 -21.10 -0.38
CA ARG A 94 -3.97 -22.20 -1.18
C ARG A 94 -3.06 -23.43 -1.13
N ASP A 95 -1.76 -23.25 -1.30
CA ASP A 95 -0.82 -24.38 -1.33
C ASP A 95 -0.78 -25.11 0.01
N VAL A 96 -0.87 -24.38 1.12
CA VAL A 96 -1.01 -24.99 2.46
C VAL A 96 -2.33 -25.74 2.58
N LEU A 97 -3.45 -25.16 2.15
CA LEU A 97 -4.77 -25.80 2.21
C LEU A 97 -4.85 -27.09 1.39
N ILE A 98 -4.26 -27.12 0.20
CA ILE A 98 -4.19 -28.33 -0.64
C ILE A 98 -3.43 -29.44 0.10
N ARG A 99 -2.29 -29.11 0.74
CA ARG A 99 -1.48 -30.11 1.49
C ARG A 99 -2.25 -30.72 2.65
N ILE A 100 -3.19 -29.99 3.24
CA ILE A 100 -4.03 -30.47 4.35
C ILE A 100 -5.43 -30.91 3.90
N ASN A 101 -5.69 -30.98 2.59
CA ASN A 101 -6.97 -31.40 1.98
C ASN A 101 -8.17 -30.54 2.45
N LYS A 102 -8.00 -29.22 2.41
CA LYS A 102 -8.97 -28.19 2.83
C LYS A 102 -9.15 -27.07 1.80
N GLU A 103 -8.84 -27.32 0.53
CA GLU A 103 -8.90 -26.33 -0.55
C GLU A 103 -10.28 -25.71 -0.75
N GLN A 104 -11.36 -26.39 -0.33
CA GLN A 104 -12.72 -25.86 -0.35
C GLN A 104 -12.88 -24.56 0.47
N LEU A 105 -12.01 -24.30 1.44
CA LEU A 105 -12.07 -23.07 2.22
C LEU A 105 -11.72 -21.83 1.38
N LEU A 106 -11.05 -22.00 0.24
CA LEU A 106 -10.72 -20.89 -0.65
C LEU A 106 -11.94 -20.24 -1.29
N THR A 107 -13.06 -20.96 -1.43
CA THR A 107 -14.30 -20.37 -1.98
C THR A 107 -14.88 -19.28 -1.09
N HIS A 108 -14.48 -19.26 0.17
CA HIS A 108 -14.89 -18.29 1.18
C HIS A 108 -13.91 -17.11 1.28
N THR A 109 -12.76 -17.16 0.60
CA THR A 109 -11.74 -16.10 0.62
C THR A 109 -12.00 -15.09 -0.49
N ILE A 110 -12.19 -13.82 -0.12
CA ILE A 110 -12.48 -12.71 -1.02
C ILE A 110 -11.29 -11.75 -1.03
N LEU A 111 -10.82 -11.38 -2.22
CA LEU A 111 -9.79 -10.35 -2.36
C LEU A 111 -10.41 -8.95 -2.21
N VAL A 112 -9.83 -8.14 -1.34
CA VAL A 112 -10.22 -6.73 -1.15
C VAL A 112 -9.05 -5.80 -1.40
N GLY A 113 -9.30 -4.58 -1.82
CA GLY A 113 -8.26 -3.61 -2.11
C GLY A 113 -8.81 -2.47 -2.94
N GLU A 114 -7.91 -1.60 -3.39
CA GLU A 114 -8.32 -0.35 -4.02
C GLU A 114 -9.09 -0.51 -5.35
N SER A 115 -9.07 -1.70 -5.98
CA SER A 115 -9.77 -1.99 -7.24
C SER A 115 -11.11 -2.71 -7.05
N THR A 116 -11.39 -3.21 -5.85
CA THR A 116 -12.55 -4.09 -5.59
C THR A 116 -13.41 -3.64 -4.40
N TYR A 117 -13.05 -2.53 -3.75
CA TYR A 117 -13.62 -2.18 -2.46
C TYR A 117 -13.94 -0.68 -2.34
N GLU A 118 -15.19 -0.36 -1.98
CA GLU A 118 -15.58 0.98 -1.50
C GLU A 118 -15.05 1.16 -0.07
N SER A 119 -14.62 2.37 0.30
CA SER A 119 -13.96 2.66 1.57
C SER A 119 -14.64 2.02 2.79
N VAL A 120 -13.85 1.47 3.71
CA VAL A 120 -14.35 0.84 4.94
C VAL A 120 -14.83 1.94 5.89
N ASP A 121 -16.13 1.98 6.18
CA ASP A 121 -16.71 2.56 7.41
C ASP A 121 -17.56 1.47 8.11
N GLU A 122 -16.96 0.30 8.33
CA GLU A 122 -17.66 -0.89 8.84
C GLU A 122 -18.25 -0.70 10.27
N GLN A 123 -18.10 0.47 10.90
CA GLN A 123 -18.54 0.70 12.27
C GLN A 123 -19.22 2.06 12.53
N ARG A 124 -19.48 2.89 11.50
CA ARG A 124 -20.01 4.26 11.67
C ARG A 124 -19.20 5.10 12.66
N ARG A 125 -17.91 4.78 12.80
CA ARG A 125 -16.98 5.48 13.71
C ARG A 125 -16.45 6.76 13.07
N ARG A 126 -16.95 7.09 11.87
CA ARG A 126 -16.58 8.22 11.04
C ARG A 126 -15.18 8.11 10.44
N SER A 127 -14.46 7.02 10.69
CA SER A 127 -13.19 6.74 10.01
C SER A 127 -13.45 6.08 8.67
N ILE A 128 -12.76 6.55 7.65
CA ILE A 128 -12.91 6.13 6.26
C ILE A 128 -11.52 5.79 5.76
N LYS A 129 -11.31 4.52 5.40
CA LYS A 129 -10.03 4.05 4.86
C LYS A 129 -10.22 2.99 3.79
N THR A 130 -9.37 2.99 2.77
CA THR A 130 -9.34 1.96 1.73
C THR A 130 -8.01 1.22 1.78
N PRO A 131 -8.01 -0.13 1.90
CA PRO A 131 -6.76 -0.88 1.94
C PRO A 131 -6.15 -0.94 0.54
N ASP A 132 -4.81 -0.99 0.45
CA ASP A 132 -4.15 -1.20 -0.84
C ASP A 132 -4.47 -2.61 -1.39
N GLY A 133 -4.47 -3.59 -0.50
CA GLY A 133 -4.87 -4.97 -0.74
C GLY A 133 -5.27 -5.69 0.54
N GLY A 134 -5.75 -6.91 0.45
CA GLY A 134 -6.14 -7.68 1.63
C GLY A 134 -7.01 -8.90 1.34
N LEU A 135 -7.34 -9.62 2.40
CA LEU A 135 -8.19 -10.80 2.37
C LEU A 135 -9.37 -10.61 3.31
N LYS A 136 -10.55 -10.94 2.81
CA LYS A 136 -11.76 -11.14 3.60
C LYS A 136 -12.14 -12.61 3.59
N TYR A 137 -12.78 -13.05 4.65
CA TYR A 137 -13.34 -14.39 4.77
C TYR A 137 -14.84 -14.32 4.99
N TYR A 138 -15.60 -15.04 4.18
CA TYR A 138 -17.05 -15.15 4.31
C TYR A 138 -17.42 -16.41 5.10
N SER A 139 -18.01 -16.25 6.27
CA SER A 139 -18.55 -17.34 7.09
C SER A 139 -19.93 -16.97 7.59
N ASP A 140 -20.89 -17.89 7.45
CA ASP A 140 -22.22 -17.80 8.06
C ASP A 140 -22.97 -16.48 7.83
N GLY A 141 -22.89 -15.93 6.61
CA GLY A 141 -23.56 -14.67 6.27
C GLY A 141 -22.79 -13.40 6.65
N CYS A 142 -21.65 -13.54 7.33
CA CYS A 142 -20.78 -12.44 7.72
C CYS A 142 -19.47 -12.47 6.94
N THR A 143 -18.93 -11.28 6.67
CA THR A 143 -17.60 -11.14 6.07
C THR A 143 -16.66 -10.55 7.11
N VAL A 144 -15.50 -11.18 7.33
CA VAL A 144 -14.48 -10.75 8.29
C VAL A 144 -13.22 -10.33 7.53
N LEU A 145 -12.69 -9.15 7.83
CA LEU A 145 -11.40 -8.71 7.32
C LEU A 145 -10.27 -9.42 8.06
N THR A 146 -9.59 -10.36 7.38
CA THR A 146 -8.57 -11.21 8.01
C THR A 146 -7.16 -10.63 7.84
N VAL A 147 -6.84 -10.17 6.64
CA VAL A 147 -5.53 -9.58 6.30
C VAL A 147 -5.72 -8.26 5.58
N ILE A 148 -4.97 -7.23 5.96
CA ILE A 148 -4.79 -6.02 5.14
C ILE A 148 -3.32 -5.89 4.71
N ILE A 149 -3.13 -5.26 3.56
CA ILE A 149 -1.86 -4.95 2.95
C ILE A 149 -1.84 -3.45 2.69
N GLU A 150 -0.85 -2.77 3.24
CA GLU A 150 -0.47 -1.40 2.89
C GLU A 150 0.90 -1.44 2.22
N VAL A 151 1.05 -0.67 1.16
CA VAL A 151 2.29 -0.50 0.43
C VAL A 151 2.70 0.96 0.54
N GLY A 152 3.99 1.22 0.64
CA GLY A 152 4.52 2.58 0.51
C GLY A 152 5.71 2.62 -0.42
N VAL A 153 5.75 3.61 -1.31
CA VAL A 153 6.89 3.84 -2.21
C VAL A 153 7.45 5.24 -1.97
N SER A 154 8.56 5.31 -1.23
CA SER A 154 9.22 6.56 -0.79
C SER A 154 8.34 7.48 0.08
N GLU A 155 7.30 6.91 0.67
CA GLU A 155 6.52 7.50 1.76
C GLU A 155 7.23 7.33 3.11
N GLY A 156 6.90 8.19 4.08
CA GLY A 156 7.50 8.11 5.40
C GLY A 156 7.01 6.88 6.15
N TYR A 157 7.95 6.08 6.63
CA TYR A 157 7.67 4.85 7.36
C TYR A 157 6.72 5.07 8.56
N ARG A 158 6.88 6.19 9.29
CA ARG A 158 6.02 6.52 10.44
C ARG A 158 4.58 6.81 10.04
N GLU A 159 4.35 7.43 8.88
CA GLU A 159 3.01 7.73 8.38
C GLU A 159 2.29 6.42 8.03
N LEU A 160 2.97 5.50 7.33
CA LEU A 160 2.44 4.18 7.01
C LEU A 160 2.21 3.31 8.24
N GLN A 161 3.10 3.38 9.24
CA GLN A 161 2.88 2.71 10.52
C GLN A 161 1.61 3.24 11.23
N ALA A 162 1.33 4.55 11.13
CA ALA A 162 0.11 5.12 11.68
C ALA A 162 -1.15 4.63 10.93
N ASP A 163 -1.05 4.36 9.62
CA ASP A 163 -2.12 3.74 8.84
C ASP A 163 -2.35 2.27 9.21
N ILE A 164 -1.27 1.51 9.43
CA ILE A 164 -1.37 0.15 9.96
C ILE A 164 -2.04 0.16 11.34
N MET A 165 -1.66 1.07 12.24
CA MET A 165 -2.27 1.15 13.56
C MET A 165 -3.75 1.52 13.51
N LEU A 166 -4.15 2.33 12.53
CA LEU A 166 -5.55 2.65 12.27
C LEU A 166 -6.33 1.38 11.88
N TRP A 167 -5.81 0.56 10.96
CA TRP A 167 -6.39 -0.74 10.62
C TRP A 167 -6.53 -1.67 11.82
N MET A 168 -5.45 -1.79 12.60
CA MET A 168 -5.44 -2.70 13.73
C MET A 168 -6.42 -2.25 14.82
N ASN A 169 -6.46 -0.96 15.16
CA ASN A 169 -7.17 -0.47 16.35
C ASN A 169 -8.60 0.00 16.08
N GLU A 170 -8.88 0.62 14.94
CA GLU A 170 -10.22 1.14 14.65
C GLU A 170 -11.06 0.19 13.83
N PHE A 171 -10.44 -0.46 12.84
CA PHE A 171 -11.09 -1.42 11.96
C PHE A 171 -10.96 -2.87 12.46
N HIS A 172 -10.33 -3.06 13.63
CA HIS A 172 -10.14 -4.35 14.30
C HIS A 172 -9.56 -5.44 13.40
N CYS A 173 -8.72 -5.04 12.45
CA CYS A 173 -8.00 -6.00 11.63
C CYS A 173 -7.09 -6.85 12.52
N ARG A 174 -7.10 -8.16 12.29
CA ARG A 174 -6.29 -9.10 13.05
C ARG A 174 -4.83 -9.10 12.60
N THR A 175 -4.63 -9.00 11.30
CA THR A 175 -3.31 -9.08 10.67
C THR A 175 -3.15 -7.97 9.63
N ALA A 176 -2.12 -7.16 9.79
CA ALA A 176 -1.79 -6.12 8.85
C ALA A 176 -0.36 -6.29 8.33
N ILE A 177 -0.16 -6.01 7.06
CA ILE A 177 1.11 -6.20 6.37
C ILE A 177 1.51 -4.87 5.76
N LEU A 178 2.70 -4.40 6.08
CA LEU A 178 3.32 -3.23 5.45
C LEU A 178 4.44 -3.70 4.53
N LEU A 179 4.34 -3.39 3.23
CA LEU A 179 5.45 -3.48 2.30
C LEU A 179 6.01 -2.07 2.07
N TRP A 180 7.14 -1.77 2.71
CA TRP A 180 7.78 -0.47 2.60
C TRP A 180 8.94 -0.51 1.62
N ASN A 181 8.88 0.34 0.59
CA ASN A 181 9.89 0.47 -0.46
C ASN A 181 10.48 1.88 -0.45
N LYS A 182 11.81 1.99 -0.41
CA LYS A 182 12.52 3.27 -0.40
C LYS A 182 13.35 3.46 -1.65
N GLU A 183 12.94 4.39 -2.49
CA GLU A 183 13.71 4.85 -3.65
C GLU A 183 14.76 5.89 -3.21
N ARG A 184 15.99 5.78 -3.72
CA ARG A 184 17.07 6.73 -3.47
C ARG A 184 17.89 7.03 -4.74
N PRO A 185 18.03 8.30 -5.15
CA PRO A 185 17.27 9.46 -4.66
C PRO A 185 15.77 9.32 -5.00
N ARG A 186 14.91 9.96 -4.22
CA ARG A 186 13.48 10.06 -4.56
C ARG A 186 13.33 10.83 -5.87
N PHE A 187 12.50 10.31 -6.77
CA PHE A 187 12.20 10.95 -8.04
C PHE A 187 11.54 12.33 -7.84
N ARG A 188 11.78 13.20 -8.82
CA ARG A 188 11.12 14.51 -8.93
C ARG A 188 10.75 14.69 -10.39
N PHE A 189 9.49 15.06 -10.64
CA PHE A 189 9.05 15.35 -11.99
C PHE A 189 9.87 16.52 -12.57
N PRO A 190 10.32 16.42 -13.84
CA PRO A 190 10.98 17.53 -14.50
C PRO A 190 10.00 18.69 -14.68
N GLY A 191 10.48 19.93 -14.52
CA GLY A 191 9.65 21.12 -14.67
C GLY A 191 9.15 21.39 -16.10
N ASN A 192 9.82 20.83 -17.11
CA ASN A 192 9.44 20.98 -18.52
C ASN A 192 8.80 19.68 -19.01
N ARG A 193 7.50 19.70 -19.29
CA ARG A 193 6.79 18.61 -20.00
C ARG A 193 7.08 18.71 -21.51
N GLY A 194 7.00 17.59 -22.23
CA GLY A 194 7.16 17.57 -23.69
C GLY A 194 8.61 17.59 -24.20
N VAL A 195 9.59 17.24 -23.35
CA VAL A 195 11.01 17.16 -23.73
C VAL A 195 11.33 15.91 -24.55
N TYR A 196 10.44 14.92 -24.53
CA TYR A 196 10.64 13.60 -25.12
C TYR A 196 9.57 13.30 -26.17
N SER A 197 9.98 12.67 -27.27
CA SER A 197 9.07 12.20 -28.32
C SER A 197 8.44 10.86 -27.96
N VAL A 198 7.20 10.63 -28.40
CA VAL A 198 6.52 9.33 -28.33
C VAL A 198 7.35 8.23 -29.02
N ASP A 199 8.11 8.57 -30.05
CA ASP A 199 8.98 7.63 -30.78
C ASP A 199 10.14 7.09 -29.93
N GLU A 200 10.45 7.73 -28.81
CA GLU A 200 11.50 7.26 -27.90
C GLU A 200 11.05 6.15 -26.95
N ARG A 201 9.74 5.85 -26.88
CA ARG A 201 9.20 4.82 -25.97
C ARG A 201 9.90 3.45 -26.13
N PRO A 202 10.14 2.92 -27.35
CA PRO A 202 10.82 1.64 -27.50
C PRO A 202 12.27 1.66 -26.97
N LEU A 203 13.02 2.72 -27.29
CA LEU A 203 14.41 2.89 -26.82
C LEU A 203 14.47 3.05 -25.30
N PHE A 204 13.52 3.77 -24.73
CA PHE A 204 13.37 3.92 -23.29
C PHE A 204 13.13 2.56 -22.63
N SER A 205 12.14 1.81 -23.10
CA SER A 205 11.79 0.50 -22.55
C SER A 205 12.95 -0.49 -22.66
N GLU A 206 13.67 -0.51 -23.78
CA GLU A 206 14.86 -1.34 -23.96
C GLU A 206 15.95 -0.96 -22.95
N ALA A 207 16.22 0.33 -22.74
CA ALA A 207 17.20 0.79 -21.75
C ALA A 207 16.85 0.35 -20.33
N MET A 208 15.56 0.38 -19.94
CA MET A 208 15.14 -0.10 -18.62
C MET A 208 15.42 -1.59 -18.45
N GLN A 209 15.10 -2.40 -19.46
CA GLN A 209 15.32 -3.85 -19.43
C GLN A 209 16.81 -4.21 -19.40
N GLN A 210 17.64 -3.50 -20.16
CA GLN A 210 19.09 -3.69 -20.12
C GLN A 210 19.68 -3.39 -18.73
N VAL A 211 19.24 -2.31 -18.09
CA VAL A 211 19.67 -1.96 -16.72
C VAL A 211 19.20 -3.03 -15.74
N ALA A 212 17.97 -3.52 -15.85
CA ALA A 212 17.42 -4.53 -14.94
C ALA A 212 18.24 -5.83 -14.92
N GLY A 213 18.86 -6.20 -16.05
CA GLY A 213 19.73 -7.37 -16.15
C GLY A 213 21.05 -7.26 -15.36
N VAL A 214 21.52 -6.04 -15.08
CA VAL A 214 22.81 -5.79 -14.39
C VAL A 214 22.61 -5.21 -12.99
N SER A 215 21.67 -4.29 -12.85
CA SER A 215 21.30 -3.58 -11.63
C SER A 215 19.78 -3.66 -11.44
N PRO A 216 19.24 -4.81 -10.99
CA PRO A 216 17.79 -5.09 -10.96
C PRO A 216 16.98 -4.10 -10.12
N PHE A 217 17.62 -3.45 -9.16
CA PHE A 217 16.99 -2.49 -8.27
C PHE A 217 17.28 -1.03 -8.67
N GLY A 218 17.71 -0.79 -9.91
CA GLY A 218 18.06 0.54 -10.42
C GLY A 218 19.47 1.00 -10.02
N PRO A 219 19.84 2.26 -10.32
CA PRO A 219 18.97 3.31 -10.84
C PRO A 219 18.63 3.12 -12.31
N TYR A 220 17.38 3.38 -12.66
CA TYR A 220 16.88 3.32 -14.02
C TYR A 220 17.03 4.69 -14.69
N ARG A 221 18.03 4.78 -15.57
CA ARG A 221 18.41 6.03 -16.23
C ARG A 221 18.17 5.94 -17.73
N TYR A 222 17.73 7.05 -18.30
CA TYR A 222 17.66 7.26 -19.73
C TYR A 222 18.13 8.67 -20.04
N ARG A 223 19.12 8.79 -20.93
CA ARG A 223 19.93 10.01 -21.13
C ARG A 223 20.55 10.48 -19.80
N ASP A 224 20.37 11.74 -19.45
CA ASP A 224 20.90 12.38 -18.24
C ASP A 224 19.92 12.36 -17.05
N LYS A 225 18.79 11.64 -17.16
CA LYS A 225 17.74 11.61 -16.13
C LYS A 225 17.59 10.23 -15.49
N SER A 226 17.32 10.23 -14.18
CA SER A 226 16.87 9.05 -13.43
C SER A 226 15.35 9.05 -13.42
N TRP A 227 14.75 8.00 -13.96
CA TRP A 227 13.30 7.81 -14.00
C TRP A 227 12.80 6.95 -12.85
N PHE A 228 13.72 6.17 -12.28
CA PHE A 228 13.61 5.60 -10.95
C PHE A 228 15.02 5.59 -10.33
N GLY A 229 15.14 5.95 -9.05
CA GLY A 229 16.37 5.84 -8.28
C GLY A 229 16.76 4.38 -8.04
N THR A 230 17.65 4.13 -7.09
CA THR A 230 17.86 2.76 -6.61
C THR A 230 16.79 2.43 -5.57
N LEU A 231 16.16 1.25 -5.64
CA LEU A 231 15.41 0.69 -4.51
C LEU A 231 16.43 0.34 -3.42
N ASP A 232 16.69 1.31 -2.54
CA ASP A 232 17.74 1.29 -1.53
C ASP A 232 17.37 0.35 -0.38
N THR A 233 16.10 0.34 0.00
CA THR A 233 15.58 -0.50 1.08
C THR A 233 14.20 -1.01 0.71
N ALA A 234 13.94 -2.28 0.97
CA ALA A 234 12.60 -2.86 0.95
C ALA A 234 12.45 -3.86 2.09
N PHE A 235 11.34 -3.83 2.80
CA PHE A 235 11.00 -4.85 3.79
C PHE A 235 9.50 -5.08 3.85
N ILE A 236 9.13 -6.30 4.27
CA ILE A 236 7.77 -6.64 4.68
C ILE A 236 7.73 -6.64 6.20
N GLU A 237 6.71 -6.03 6.78
CA GLU A 237 6.49 -6.02 8.21
C GLU A 237 5.06 -6.50 8.50
N VAL A 238 4.94 -7.55 9.30
CA VAL A 238 3.67 -8.19 9.64
C VAL A 238 3.32 -7.86 11.08
N TYR A 239 2.15 -7.25 11.26
CA TYR A 239 1.55 -6.89 12.54
C TYR A 239 0.44 -7.87 12.86
N LYS A 240 0.45 -8.44 14.06
CA LYS A 240 -0.55 -9.41 14.51
C LYS A 240 -1.12 -9.02 15.87
N ARG A 241 -2.44 -9.06 15.97
CA ARG A 241 -3.13 -8.95 17.26
C ARG A 241 -3.22 -10.33 17.90
N ASP A 242 -2.63 -10.45 19.09
CA ASP A 242 -2.79 -11.63 19.93
C ASP A 242 -4.23 -11.69 20.44
N SER A 243 -4.89 -12.84 20.24
CA SER A 243 -6.31 -13.01 20.54
C SER A 243 -6.64 -13.05 22.04
N HIS A 244 -5.64 -13.29 22.91
CA HIS A 244 -5.84 -13.44 24.35
C HIS A 244 -5.54 -12.16 25.11
N THR A 245 -4.46 -11.48 24.74
CA THR A 245 -3.96 -10.27 25.39
C THR A 245 -4.41 -8.99 24.68
N GLY A 246 -4.82 -9.09 23.41
CA GLY A 246 -5.11 -7.95 22.56
C GLY A 246 -3.86 -7.17 22.13
N ASN A 247 -2.66 -7.57 22.55
CA ASN A 247 -1.41 -6.89 22.21
C ASN A 247 -1.07 -7.07 20.74
N ILE A 248 -0.48 -6.03 20.14
CA ILE A 248 0.02 -6.08 18.78
C ILE A 248 1.50 -6.46 18.82
N THR A 249 1.86 -7.50 18.10
CA THR A 249 3.24 -7.93 17.87
C THR A 249 3.63 -7.68 16.42
N THR A 250 4.92 -7.53 16.16
CA THR A 250 5.42 -7.19 14.83
C THR A 250 6.61 -8.05 14.46
N THR A 251 6.65 -8.52 13.21
CA THR A 251 7.78 -9.26 12.62
C THR A 251 8.23 -8.55 11.35
N THR A 252 9.51 -8.21 11.25
CA THR A 252 10.07 -7.52 10.08
C THR A 252 10.96 -8.46 9.29
N CYS A 253 10.72 -8.56 7.99
CA CYS A 253 11.49 -9.33 7.02
C CYS A 253 12.16 -8.37 6.02
N PRO A 254 13.47 -8.08 6.17
CA PRO A 254 14.19 -7.27 5.19
C PRO A 254 14.34 -8.03 3.87
N ILE A 255 14.03 -7.38 2.74
CA ILE A 255 14.11 -7.97 1.40
C ILE A 255 15.28 -7.38 0.61
N VAL A 256 15.40 -6.05 0.64
CA VAL A 256 16.47 -5.29 -0.02
C VAL A 256 17.13 -4.36 0.99
N GLN A 257 18.46 -4.31 0.99
CA GLN A 257 19.26 -3.36 1.76
C GLN A 257 20.42 -2.85 0.91
N ASN A 258 20.64 -1.53 0.91
CA ASN A 258 21.67 -0.85 0.11
C ASN A 258 21.61 -1.23 -1.39
N GLY A 259 20.41 -1.39 -1.94
CA GLY A 259 20.23 -1.78 -3.34
C GLY A 259 20.52 -3.25 -3.66
N GLN A 260 20.66 -4.11 -2.65
CA GLN A 260 20.93 -5.54 -2.82
C GLN A 260 19.87 -6.39 -2.13
N MET A 261 19.49 -7.50 -2.76
CA MET A 261 18.60 -8.49 -2.15
C MET A 261 19.33 -9.18 -0.99
N VAL A 262 18.69 -9.25 0.18
CA VAL A 262 19.29 -9.84 1.41
C VAL A 262 18.61 -11.12 1.87
N VAL A 263 17.40 -11.41 1.38
CA VAL A 263 16.77 -12.73 1.61
C VAL A 263 17.53 -13.81 0.84
N GLN A 264 17.64 -14.99 1.45
CA GLN A 264 18.36 -16.14 0.92
C GLN A 264 17.43 -17.35 0.83
N GLY A 265 17.76 -18.30 -0.06
CA GLY A 265 16.97 -19.50 -0.30
C GLY A 265 15.81 -19.29 -1.26
N ASP A 266 15.05 -20.36 -1.52
CA ASP A 266 13.98 -20.37 -2.53
C ASP A 266 12.67 -19.75 -2.01
N SER A 267 12.49 -19.70 -0.69
CA SER A 267 11.30 -19.15 -0.06
C SER A 267 11.61 -18.37 1.22
N VAL A 268 10.71 -17.46 1.56
CA VAL A 268 10.80 -16.53 2.67
C VAL A 268 9.59 -16.70 3.57
N ASP A 269 9.82 -16.93 4.85
CA ASP A 269 8.81 -16.76 5.89
C ASP A 269 8.73 -15.28 6.27
N ILE A 270 7.63 -14.63 5.91
CA ILE A 270 7.40 -13.21 6.25
C ILE A 270 6.77 -13.03 7.63
N GLY A 271 6.58 -14.12 8.37
CA GLY A 271 5.93 -14.15 9.67
C GLY A 271 4.42 -14.35 9.57
N LEU A 272 3.85 -14.75 8.43
CA LEU A 272 2.43 -15.12 8.31
C LEU A 272 2.22 -16.62 8.53
N THR A 273 1.06 -16.97 9.06
CA THR A 273 0.61 -18.35 9.26
C THR A 273 -0.75 -18.56 8.60
N LEU A 274 -1.11 -19.82 8.36
CA LEU A 274 -2.42 -20.17 7.81
C LEU A 274 -3.54 -19.54 8.64
N GLY A 275 -3.44 -19.59 9.97
CA GLY A 275 -4.45 -19.05 10.88
C GLY A 275 -4.66 -17.55 10.82
N ASP A 276 -3.77 -16.79 10.17
CA ASP A 276 -3.92 -15.34 9.98
C ASP A 276 -4.86 -15.00 8.81
N ALA A 277 -5.04 -15.92 7.86
CA ALA A 277 -5.92 -15.74 6.71
C ALA A 277 -7.39 -16.07 7.00
N PHE A 278 -7.69 -16.61 8.19
CA PHE A 278 -9.03 -17.07 8.58
C PHE A 278 -9.47 -16.49 9.93
N PRO A 279 -10.80 -16.42 10.17
CA PRO A 279 -11.35 -16.13 11.49
C PRO A 279 -10.83 -17.07 12.60
N VAL A 280 -10.90 -16.62 13.85
CA VAL A 280 -10.37 -17.38 15.01
C VAL A 280 -11.20 -18.64 15.30
N ASP A 281 -12.47 -18.62 14.92
CA ASP A 281 -13.47 -19.66 15.09
C ASP A 281 -13.58 -20.64 13.91
N GLU A 282 -12.79 -20.47 12.84
CA GLU A 282 -12.71 -21.44 11.74
C GLU A 282 -12.09 -22.77 12.22
N ASP A 283 -12.93 -23.71 12.60
CA ASP A 283 -12.53 -25.00 13.17
C ASP A 283 -11.85 -25.91 12.15
N ALA A 284 -12.12 -25.74 10.84
CA ALA A 284 -11.60 -26.63 9.81
C ALA A 284 -10.07 -26.60 9.68
N ILE A 285 -9.42 -25.54 10.17
CA ILE A 285 -7.97 -25.36 10.15
C ILE A 285 -7.32 -25.38 11.53
N ARG A 286 -8.07 -25.68 12.60
CA ARG A 286 -7.61 -25.53 14.00
C ARG A 286 -6.23 -26.13 14.26
N ASP A 287 -6.00 -27.34 13.77
CA ASP A 287 -4.76 -28.10 14.00
C ASP A 287 -3.59 -27.65 13.09
N SER A 288 -3.88 -26.79 12.10
CA SER A 288 -2.93 -26.27 11.10
C SER A 288 -2.73 -24.75 11.17
N ARG A 289 -3.32 -24.07 12.17
CA ARG A 289 -3.29 -22.59 12.27
C ARG A 289 -1.88 -22.00 12.30
N THR A 290 -0.91 -22.73 12.86
CA THR A 290 0.47 -22.27 13.01
C THR A 290 1.36 -22.57 11.81
N VAL A 291 0.83 -23.25 10.77
CA VAL A 291 1.63 -23.58 9.58
C VAL A 291 2.04 -22.28 8.87
N PRO A 292 3.34 -22.04 8.64
CA PRO A 292 3.81 -20.80 8.03
C PRO A 292 3.38 -20.69 6.56
N VAL A 293 3.14 -19.46 6.14
CA VAL A 293 2.86 -19.06 4.76
C VAL A 293 4.13 -18.49 4.18
N HIS A 294 4.69 -19.17 3.17
CA HIS A 294 5.95 -18.79 2.55
C HIS A 294 5.73 -18.10 1.20
N LEU A 295 6.48 -17.03 0.94
CA LEU A 295 6.55 -16.41 -0.38
C LEU A 295 7.82 -16.88 -1.10
N GLN A 296 7.74 -17.14 -2.40
CA GLN A 296 8.93 -17.49 -3.18
C GLN A 296 9.86 -16.28 -3.31
N THR A 297 11.16 -16.50 -3.15
CA THR A 297 12.17 -15.43 -3.23
C THR A 297 12.16 -14.77 -4.60
N ASP A 298 12.13 -15.57 -5.67
CA ASP A 298 12.09 -15.05 -7.05
C ASP A 298 10.80 -14.27 -7.34
N PHE A 299 9.69 -14.64 -6.72
CA PHE A 299 8.45 -13.88 -6.82
C PHE A 299 8.59 -12.49 -6.20
N LEU A 300 9.13 -12.40 -4.97
CA LEU A 300 9.41 -11.11 -4.34
C LEU A 300 10.38 -10.27 -5.17
N ARG A 301 11.44 -10.89 -5.69
CA ARG A 301 12.38 -10.24 -6.60
C ARG A 301 11.69 -9.64 -7.81
N ASN A 302 10.85 -10.42 -8.48
CA ASN A 302 10.16 -10.00 -9.70
C ASN A 302 9.18 -8.85 -9.45
N ILE A 303 8.44 -8.86 -8.33
CA ILE A 303 7.56 -7.75 -7.95
C ILE A 303 8.36 -6.45 -7.84
N LEU A 304 9.49 -6.48 -7.14
CA LEU A 304 10.30 -5.29 -6.88
C LEU A 304 10.96 -4.76 -8.17
N ILE A 305 11.47 -5.66 -9.02
CA ILE A 305 12.09 -5.29 -10.29
C ILE A 305 11.04 -4.70 -11.25
N SER A 306 9.96 -5.44 -11.50
CA SER A 306 8.91 -5.01 -12.43
C SER A 306 8.26 -3.71 -11.98
N GLY A 307 7.95 -3.58 -10.68
CA GLY A 307 7.36 -2.35 -10.15
C GLY A 307 8.26 -1.11 -10.32
N ALA A 308 9.58 -1.27 -10.15
CA ALA A 308 10.54 -0.20 -10.40
C ALA A 308 10.61 0.19 -11.89
N ILE A 309 10.62 -0.79 -12.79
CA ILE A 309 10.62 -0.57 -14.25
C ILE A 309 9.31 0.11 -14.69
N ASP A 310 8.16 -0.42 -14.28
CA ASP A 310 6.85 0.10 -14.64
C ASP A 310 6.67 1.54 -14.14
N THR A 311 7.24 1.85 -12.97
CA THR A 311 7.25 3.22 -12.44
C THR A 311 8.12 4.14 -13.27
N ALA A 312 9.32 3.71 -13.65
CA ALA A 312 10.17 4.48 -14.56
C ALA A 312 9.47 4.75 -15.90
N GLN A 313 8.81 3.75 -16.47
CA GLN A 313 8.05 3.85 -17.72
C GLN A 313 6.85 4.78 -17.59
N ASN A 314 6.05 4.67 -16.53
CA ASN A 314 4.89 5.53 -16.31
C ASN A 314 5.30 6.99 -16.10
N ARG A 315 6.36 7.25 -15.33
CA ARG A 315 6.93 8.59 -15.18
C ARG A 315 7.42 9.15 -16.52
N PHE A 316 8.06 8.33 -17.35
CA PHE A 316 8.48 8.73 -18.70
C PHE A 316 7.29 9.09 -19.59
N ILE A 317 6.26 8.25 -19.62
CA ILE A 317 5.02 8.48 -20.40
C ILE A 317 4.36 9.80 -20.00
N HIS A 318 4.33 10.12 -18.70
CA HIS A 318 3.77 11.38 -18.19
C HIS A 318 4.55 12.63 -18.67
N CYS A 319 5.80 12.46 -19.12
CA CYS A 319 6.65 13.55 -19.60
C CYS A 319 6.75 13.66 -21.13
N LEU A 320 6.06 12.80 -21.87
CA LEU A 320 6.00 12.86 -23.33
C LEU A 320 5.17 14.07 -23.80
N GLY A 321 5.55 14.62 -24.96
CA GLY A 321 4.82 15.65 -25.68
C GLY A 321 3.80 15.06 -26.66
#